data_AF-A0AAD7GKB9-F1
#
_entry.id   AF-A0AAD7GKB9-F1
#
_cell.length_a   1.000
_cell.length_b   1.000
_cell.length_c   1.000
_cell.angle_alpha   90.00
_cell.angle_beta   90.00
_cell.angle_gamma   90.00
#
_symmetry.space_group_name_H-M   'P 1'
#
loop_
_entity.id
_entity.type
_entity.pdbx_description
1 polymer ?
#
loop_
_entity_poly.entity_id
_entity_poly.type
_entity_poly.pdbx_seq_one_letter_code
_entity_poly.pdbx_strand_id
1 'polypeptide(L)'
;MSCFDQYLVEDSAVNRLEDSWTLWKEICSNILLAHVDLILFLNKFDILDRKLKAGIQLSKFIPSYSDRANDVQTAGAYLRSKFSAIHQKHSPAPRRLHSFFTSVTNAPSSVNIISSGEGMFSMHKPDSEHMSE
;
A
#
# COMPACT_ATOMS: atom_id res chain seq x y z
N MET A 1 2.05 1.33 -8.13
CA MET A 1 1.13 2.49 -8.07
C MET A 1 1.01 3.18 -9.43
N SER A 2 2.11 3.67 -10.02
CA SER A 2 2.08 4.51 -11.22
C SER A 2 1.80 3.81 -12.55
N CYS A 3 1.63 2.49 -12.58
CA CYS A 3 1.40 1.69 -13.79
C CYS A 3 -0.09 1.46 -14.08
N PHE A 4 -0.98 2.23 -13.45
CA PHE A 4 -2.43 2.08 -13.60
C PHE A 4 -2.91 2.32 -15.04
N ASP A 5 -2.12 2.99 -15.87
CA ASP A 5 -2.33 3.29 -17.29
C ASP A 5 -1.54 2.36 -18.23
N GLN A 6 -0.92 1.29 -17.70
CA GLN A 6 -0.08 0.37 -18.45
C GLN A 6 -0.66 -1.03 -18.45
N TYR A 7 -0.48 -1.73 -19.58
CA TYR A 7 -0.86 -3.13 -19.75
C TYR A 7 0.39 -4.03 -19.71
N LEU A 8 0.21 -5.33 -19.46
CA LEU A 8 1.29 -6.31 -19.57
C LEU A 8 1.77 -6.40 -21.03
N VAL A 9 3.04 -6.72 -21.22
CA VAL A 9 3.60 -6.93 -22.57
C VAL A 9 3.16 -8.30 -23.09
N GLU A 10 3.02 -9.24 -22.17
CA GLU A 10 2.64 -10.63 -22.36
C GLU A 10 1.14 -10.76 -22.63
N ASP A 11 0.32 -9.89 -22.03
CA ASP A 11 -1.13 -9.81 -22.26
C ASP A 11 -1.61 -8.35 -22.26
N SER A 12 -1.90 -7.83 -23.45
CA SER A 12 -2.34 -6.44 -23.64
C SER A 12 -3.73 -6.14 -23.07
N ALA A 13 -4.50 -7.15 -22.66
CA ALA A 13 -5.80 -6.96 -22.01
C ALA A 13 -5.67 -6.74 -20.49
N VAL A 14 -4.55 -7.15 -19.88
CA VAL A 14 -4.37 -7.11 -18.43
C VAL A 14 -3.67 -5.82 -18.00
N ASN A 15 -4.36 -5.04 -17.15
CA ASN A 15 -3.77 -3.86 -16.55
C ASN A 15 -2.70 -4.24 -15.51
N ARG A 16 -1.53 -3.59 -15.52
CA ARG A 16 -0.42 -3.90 -14.60
C ARG A 16 -0.77 -3.72 -13.13
N LEU A 17 -1.68 -2.81 -12.80
CA LEU A 17 -2.12 -2.63 -11.42
C LEU A 17 -3.05 -3.78 -10.97
N GLU A 18 -3.89 -4.29 -11.87
CA GLU A 18 -4.73 -5.45 -11.57
C GLU A 18 -3.88 -6.71 -11.37
N ASP A 19 -2.87 -6.91 -12.21
CA ASP A 19 -1.88 -7.98 -12.03
C ASP A 19 -1.17 -7.86 -10.66
N SER A 20 -0.79 -6.64 -10.26
CA SER A 20 -0.21 -6.40 -8.93
C SER A 20 -1.16 -6.79 -7.78
N TRP A 21 -2.47 -6.65 -7.96
CA TRP A 21 -3.45 -7.10 -6.96
C TRP A 21 -3.57 -8.61 -6.91
N THR A 22 -3.52 -9.28 -8.07
CA THR A 22 -3.52 -10.75 -8.16
C THR A 22 -2.29 -11.32 -7.46
N LEU A 23 -1.09 -10.82 -7.79
CA LEU A 23 0.15 -11.23 -7.13
C LEU A 23 0.11 -10.98 -5.62
N TRP A 24 -0.39 -9.82 -5.19
CA TRP A 24 -0.52 -9.52 -3.78
C TRP A 24 -1.46 -10.47 -3.04
N LYS A 25 -2.57 -10.86 -3.68
CA LYS A 25 -3.49 -11.87 -3.14
C LYS A 25 -2.79 -13.22 -2.98
N GLU A 26 -1.96 -13.64 -3.93
CA GLU A 26 -1.21 -14.89 -3.85
C GLU A 26 -0.21 -14.87 -2.68
N ILE A 27 0.55 -13.77 -2.53
CA ILE A 27 1.45 -13.56 -1.39
C ILE A 27 0.66 -13.62 -0.08
N CYS A 28 -0.49 -12.94 -0.01
CA CYS A 28 -1.33 -12.95 1.18
C CYS A 28 -1.91 -14.34 1.47
N SER A 29 -2.25 -15.12 0.45
CA SER A 29 -2.86 -16.45 0.64
C SER A 29 -1.83 -17.54 0.96
N ASN A 30 -0.53 -17.25 0.88
CA ASN A 30 0.53 -18.25 1.05
C ASN A 30 0.63 -18.72 2.50
N ILE A 31 0.38 -20.02 2.71
CA ILE A 31 0.43 -20.67 4.03
C ILE A 31 1.82 -20.65 4.67
N LEU A 32 2.89 -20.64 3.86
CA LEU A 32 4.26 -20.58 4.34
C LEU A 32 4.57 -19.22 4.99
N LEU A 33 3.82 -18.19 4.60
CA LEU A 33 3.92 -16.84 5.13
C LEU A 33 2.86 -16.55 6.20
N ALA A 34 2.10 -17.55 6.66
CA ALA A 34 0.93 -17.34 7.54
C ALA A 34 1.23 -16.52 8.80
N HIS A 35 2.45 -16.65 9.35
CA HIS A 35 2.84 -16.04 10.62
C HIS A 35 3.92 -14.95 10.49
N VAL A 36 4.17 -14.45 9.27
CA VAL A 36 5.10 -13.33 9.06
C VAL A 36 4.34 -12.04 8.80
N ASP A 37 4.82 -10.93 9.35
CA ASP A 37 4.29 -9.61 9.00
C ASP A 37 4.70 -9.26 7.56
N LEU A 38 3.81 -8.55 6.87
CA LEU A 38 4.05 -8.10 5.50
C LEU A 38 4.38 -6.62 5.47
N ILE A 39 5.37 -6.25 4.66
CA ILE A 39 5.73 -4.87 4.37
C ILE A 39 5.38 -4.58 2.92
N LEU A 40 4.51 -3.60 2.70
CA LEU A 40 4.06 -3.15 1.40
C LEU A 40 4.68 -1.80 1.06
N PHE A 41 5.47 -1.78 -0.01
CA PHE A 41 5.99 -0.55 -0.59
C PHE A 41 5.14 -0.09 -1.77
N LEU A 42 4.41 1.00 -1.58
CA LEU A 42 3.66 1.70 -2.62
C LEU A 42 4.61 2.67 -3.35
N ASN A 43 5.48 2.08 -4.17
CA ASN A 43 6.56 2.81 -4.85
C ASN A 43 6.04 3.65 -6.04
N LYS A 44 6.88 4.61 -6.46
CA LYS A 44 6.66 5.57 -7.56
C LYS A 44 5.52 6.54 -7.29
N PHE A 45 5.38 6.98 -6.05
CA PHE A 45 4.36 7.94 -5.63
C PHE A 45 4.50 9.30 -6.36
N ASP A 46 5.73 9.71 -6.64
CA ASP A 46 6.06 10.90 -7.43
C ASP A 46 5.58 10.80 -8.90
N ILE A 47 5.68 9.62 -9.51
CA ILE A 47 5.21 9.37 -10.88
C ILE A 47 3.69 9.37 -10.90
N LEU A 48 3.04 8.78 -9.89
CA LEU A 48 1.58 8.85 -9.74
C LEU A 48 1.11 10.31 -9.69
N ASP A 49 1.73 11.15 -8.85
CA ASP A 49 1.40 12.58 -8.75
C ASP A 49 1.54 13.30 -10.10
N ARG A 50 2.66 13.11 -10.80
CA ARG A 50 2.90 13.71 -12.12
C ARG A 50 1.85 13.30 -13.15
N LYS A 51 1.45 12.02 -13.18
CA LYS A 51 0.44 11.52 -14.13
C LYS A 51 -0.94 12.12 -13.86
N LEU A 52 -1.34 12.20 -12.59
CA LEU A 52 -2.62 12.78 -12.21
C LEU A 52 -2.67 14.28 -12.54
N LYS A 53 -1.59 15.02 -12.26
CA LYS A 53 -1.44 16.44 -12.63
C LYS A 53 -1.43 16.67 -14.15
N ALA A 54 -0.94 15.72 -14.93
CA ALA A 54 -1.03 15.76 -16.40
C ALA A 54 -2.45 15.48 -16.94
N GLY A 55 -3.45 15.30 -16.07
CA GLY A 55 -4.84 15.08 -16.45
C GLY A 55 -5.20 13.62 -16.75
N ILE A 56 -4.28 12.68 -16.52
CA ILE A 56 -4.59 11.24 -16.62
C ILE A 56 -5.52 10.88 -15.46
N GLN A 57 -6.71 10.38 -15.79
CA GLN A 57 -7.75 10.09 -14.82
C GLN A 57 -7.67 8.65 -14.34
N LEU A 58 -7.48 8.44 -13.04
CA LEU A 58 -7.39 7.09 -12.45
C LEU A 58 -8.69 6.29 -12.64
N SER A 59 -9.85 6.98 -12.59
CA SER A 59 -11.18 6.40 -12.78
C SER A 59 -11.39 5.75 -14.15
N LYS A 60 -10.67 6.18 -15.19
CA LYS A 60 -10.73 5.58 -16.54
C LYS A 60 -10.13 4.19 -16.58
N PHE A 61 -9.15 3.92 -15.73
CA PHE A 61 -8.43 2.65 -15.71
C PHE A 61 -8.87 1.74 -14.56
N ILE A 62 -9.43 2.34 -13.50
CA ILE A 62 -9.92 1.62 -12.34
C ILE A 62 -11.40 1.99 -12.13
N PRO A 63 -12.35 1.22 -12.68
CA PRO A 63 -13.77 1.53 -12.56
C PRO A 63 -14.25 1.66 -11.11
N SER A 64 -13.68 0.86 -10.19
CA SER A 64 -14.04 0.92 -8.77
C SER A 64 -13.44 2.13 -8.02
N TYR A 65 -12.64 2.97 -8.69
CA TYR A 65 -12.21 4.28 -8.18
C TYR A 65 -13.34 5.32 -8.30
N SER A 66 -14.30 5.11 -9.21
CA SER A 66 -15.52 5.91 -9.35
C SER A 66 -15.24 7.41 -9.57
N ASP A 67 -15.95 8.28 -8.88
CA ASP A 67 -15.98 9.75 -8.99
C ASP A 67 -15.05 10.46 -7.99
N ARG A 68 -14.13 9.72 -7.37
CA ARG A 68 -13.15 10.27 -6.43
C ARG A 68 -12.23 11.32 -7.09
N ALA A 69 -11.77 12.28 -6.30
CA ALA A 69 -10.87 13.33 -6.74
C ALA A 69 -9.60 12.78 -7.42
N ASN A 70 -9.16 13.40 -8.51
CA ASN A 70 -8.01 12.97 -9.29
C ASN A 70 -6.69 13.59 -8.77
N ASP A 71 -6.47 13.48 -7.46
CA ASP A 71 -5.26 13.95 -6.78
C ASP A 71 -4.48 12.77 -6.15
N VAL A 72 -3.19 12.99 -5.93
CA VAL A 72 -2.29 11.92 -5.46
C VAL A 72 -2.64 11.40 -4.07
N GLN A 73 -3.21 12.24 -3.20
CA GLN A 73 -3.55 11.83 -1.83
C GLN A 73 -4.74 10.88 -1.85
N THR A 74 -5.80 11.25 -2.57
CA THR A 74 -7.01 10.43 -2.75
C THR A 74 -6.68 9.12 -3.48
N ALA A 75 -5.90 9.21 -4.56
CA ALA A 75 -5.48 8.04 -5.33
C ALA A 75 -4.60 7.09 -4.49
N GLY A 76 -3.61 7.64 -3.78
CA GLY A 76 -2.72 6.88 -2.91
C GLY A 76 -3.47 6.17 -1.78
N ALA A 77 -4.37 6.89 -1.10
CA ALA A 77 -5.20 6.34 -0.02
C ALA A 77 -6.10 5.22 -0.52
N TYR A 78 -6.75 5.39 -1.67
CA TYR A 78 -7.57 4.37 -2.29
C TYR A 78 -6.75 3.10 -2.59
N LEU A 79 -5.60 3.27 -3.22
CA LEU A 79 -4.75 2.14 -3.59
C LEU A 79 -4.26 1.39 -2.34
N ARG A 80 -3.77 2.12 -1.32
CA ARG A 80 -3.40 1.52 -0.02
C ARG A 80 -4.57 0.75 0.61
N SER A 81 -5.77 1.33 0.60
CA SER A 81 -6.97 0.69 1.13
C SER A 81 -7.30 -0.62 0.39
N LYS A 82 -7.19 -0.64 -0.94
CA LYS A 82 -7.38 -1.86 -1.74
C LYS A 82 -6.40 -2.97 -1.37
N PHE A 83 -5.10 -2.67 -1.27
CA PHE A 83 -4.10 -3.66 -0.85
C PHE A 83 -4.34 -4.16 0.59
N SER A 84 -4.73 -3.26 1.50
CA SER A 84 -5.07 -3.61 2.88
C SER A 84 -6.31 -4.51 2.96
N ALA A 85 -7.33 -4.25 2.16
CA ALA A 85 -8.54 -5.07 2.09
C ALA A 85 -8.24 -6.49 1.56
N ILE A 86 -7.38 -6.61 0.54
CA ILE A 86 -6.92 -7.91 0.04
C ILE A 86 -6.17 -8.66 1.14
N HIS A 87 -5.25 -7.99 1.84
CA HIS A 87 -4.51 -8.59 2.95
C HIS A 87 -5.44 -9.10 4.05
N GLN A 88 -6.39 -8.29 4.50
CA GLN A 88 -7.35 -8.68 5.55
C GLN A 88 -8.22 -9.88 5.13
N LYS A 89 -8.63 -9.91 3.85
CA LYS A 89 -9.53 -10.96 3.34
C LYS A 89 -8.83 -12.29 3.09
N HIS A 90 -7.56 -12.26 2.67
CA HIS A 90 -6.87 -13.44 2.15
C HIS A 90 -5.78 -14.00 3.06
N SER A 91 -5.44 -13.31 4.14
CA SER A 91 -4.45 -13.84 5.08
C SER A 91 -5.01 -15.07 5.83
N PRO A 92 -4.26 -16.19 5.88
CA PRO A 92 -4.72 -17.42 6.53
C PRO A 92 -4.75 -17.31 8.05
N ALA A 93 -4.02 -16.35 8.63
CA ALA A 93 -4.02 -16.02 10.05
C ALA A 93 -3.88 -14.50 10.24
N PRO A 94 -4.29 -13.94 11.40
CA PRO A 94 -4.06 -12.54 11.73
C PRO A 94 -2.55 -12.23 11.76
N ARG A 95 -2.12 -11.22 11.01
CA ARG A 95 -0.74 -10.71 10.98
C ARG A 95 -0.73 -9.23 10.59
N ARG A 96 0.36 -8.51 10.84
CA ARG A 96 0.41 -7.07 10.58
C ARG A 96 0.77 -6.79 9.13
N LEU A 97 0.24 -5.68 8.63
CA LEU A 97 0.63 -5.08 7.37
C LEU A 97 1.18 -3.68 7.63
N HIS A 98 2.45 -3.48 7.31
CA HIS A 98 3.07 -2.16 7.29
C HIS A 98 3.06 -1.64 5.86
N SER A 99 2.57 -0.43 5.63
CA SER A 99 2.47 0.14 4.28
C SER A 99 3.17 1.50 4.22
N PHE A 100 4.05 1.65 3.25
CA PHE A 100 4.85 2.86 3.06
C PHE A 100 4.72 3.37 1.63
N PHE A 101 4.49 4.66 1.46
CA PHE A 101 4.65 5.32 0.17
C PHE A 101 6.11 5.60 -0.07
N THR A 102 6.63 5.18 -1.23
CA THR A 102 8.03 5.39 -1.60
C THR A 102 8.14 6.04 -2.97
N SER A 103 9.23 6.78 -3.17
CA SER A 103 9.62 7.37 -4.44
C SER A 103 11.08 7.03 -4.69
N VAL A 104 11.44 6.65 -5.91
CA VAL A 104 12.83 6.31 -6.29
C VAL A 104 13.75 7.54 -6.15
N THR A 105 13.22 8.75 -6.27
CA THR A 105 13.97 10.00 -6.02
C THR A 105 14.28 10.24 -4.53
N ASN A 106 13.67 9.47 -3.63
CA ASN A 106 13.90 9.53 -2.18
C ASN A 106 14.57 8.24 -1.67
N ALA A 107 15.59 7.76 -2.38
CA ALA A 107 16.41 6.61 -2.00
C ALA A 107 16.89 6.57 -0.52
N PRO A 108 17.13 7.70 0.19
CA PRO A 108 17.49 7.68 1.62
C PRO A 108 16.35 7.19 2.54
N SER A 109 15.08 7.34 2.13
CA SER A 109 13.92 6.99 2.97
C SER A 109 13.73 5.48 3.11
N SER A 110 14.08 4.69 2.09
CA SER A 110 13.98 3.22 2.12
C SER A 110 14.93 2.57 3.13
N VAL A 111 16.14 3.11 3.29
CA VAL A 111 17.11 2.62 4.29
C VAL A 111 16.66 3.01 5.71
N ASN A 112 16.16 4.24 5.87
CA ASN A 112 15.67 4.72 7.16
C ASN A 112 14.39 4.00 7.65
N ILE A 113 13.49 3.55 6.76
CA ILE A 113 12.30 2.79 7.18
C ILE A 113 12.67 1.40 7.73
N ILE A 114 13.72 0.79 7.20
CA ILE A 114 14.19 -0.53 7.63
C ILE A 114 15.08 -0.41 8.89
N SER A 115 15.83 0.69 9.04
CA SER A 115 16.63 0.95 10.24
C SER A 115 15.81 1.53 11.41
N SER A 116 14.73 2.27 11.12
CA SER A 116 13.79 2.77 12.12
C SER A 116 12.75 1.70 12.45
N GLY A 117 13.20 0.66 13.15
CA GLY A 117 12.35 -0.21 13.97
C GLY A 117 11.68 0.53 15.16
N GLU A 118 11.45 1.84 15.05
CA GLU A 118 10.85 2.72 16.06
C GLU A 118 9.49 3.30 15.60
N GLY A 119 8.86 2.70 14.58
CA GLY A 119 7.41 2.85 14.40
C GLY A 119 6.60 1.95 15.34
N MET A 120 7.28 1.14 16.15
CA MET A 120 6.76 0.19 17.11
C MET A 120 7.02 0.76 18.52
N PHE A 121 5.98 0.94 19.34
CA PHE A 121 5.96 1.61 20.66
C PHE A 121 5.70 3.12 20.68
N SER A 122 4.46 3.52 20.39
CA SER A 122 3.82 4.60 21.16
C SER A 122 2.30 4.43 21.17
N MET A 123 1.82 3.49 21.99
CA MET A 123 0.53 3.63 22.70
C MET A 123 0.38 2.52 23.75
N HIS A 124 1.26 2.49 24.75
CA HIS A 124 0.91 1.93 26.05
C HIS A 124 1.70 2.70 27.11
N LYS A 125 1.07 3.74 27.66
CA LYS A 125 1.46 4.27 28.95
C LYS A 125 0.79 3.39 30.01
N PRO A 126 1.54 2.66 30.87
CA PRO A 126 1.01 2.22 32.13
C PRO A 126 1.15 3.39 33.11
N ASP A 127 0.05 4.02 33.49
CA ASP A 127 0.02 4.84 34.69
C ASP A 127 -0.71 4.03 35.77
N SER A 128 0.06 3.23 36.50
CA SER A 128 -0.33 2.68 37.78
C SER A 128 0.09 3.65 38.89
N GLU A 129 -0.86 3.89 39.80
CA GLU A 129 -0.71 4.42 41.17
C GLU A 129 -0.55 5.93 41.37
N HIS A 130 -1.65 6.56 41.81
CA HIS A 130 -1.63 7.26 43.10
C HIS A 130 -2.86 6.89 43.92
N MET A 131 -2.56 6.22 45.04
CA MET A 131 -3.39 6.06 46.23
C MET A 131 -3.16 7.28 47.15
N SER A 132 -4.12 7.52 48.06
CA SER A 132 -4.25 8.62 49.05
C SER A 132 -5.08 9.79 48.51
N GLU A 133 -6.19 10.22 49.13
CA GLU A 133 -6.60 10.21 50.55
C GLU A 133 -7.95 9.52 50.83
#